data_AF-A0A962W3F6-F1
#
_entry.id   AF-A0A962W3F6-F1
#
_cell.length_a   1.000
_cell.length_b   1.000
_cell.length_c   1.000
_cell.angle_alpha   90.00
_cell.angle_beta   90.00
_cell.angle_gamma   90.00
#
_symmetry.space_group_name_H-M   'P 1'
#
loop_
_entity.id
_entity.type
_entity.pdbx_description
1 polymer ?
#
loop_
_entity_poly.entity_id
_entity_poly.type
_entity_poly.pdbx_seq_one_letter_code
_entity_poly.pdbx_strand_id
1 'polypeptide(L)' 'EVFFAGEELIDPDTGKSLGSSEEYVGKVEVVRINPKVTYAKIVEELDAQISPIGVGDIVRRPQKK' A
#
# COMPACT_ATOMS: atom_id res chain seq x y z
N GLU A 1 1.84 -3.99 6.06
CA GLU A 1 2.45 -2.73 5.59
C GLU A 1 1.55 -2.15 4.52
N VAL A 2 1.35 -0.84 4.54
CA VAL A 2 0.49 -0.10 3.61
C VAL A 2 1.38 0.62 2.61
N PHE A 3 1.03 0.51 1.34
CA PHE A 3 1.77 1.08 0.23
C PHE A 3 0.83 1.90 -0.66
N PHE A 4 1.29 3.05 -1.10
CA PHE A 4 0.64 3.84 -2.13
C PHE A 4 1.05 3.31 -3.51
N ALA A 5 0.07 3.02 -4.36
CA ALA A 5 0.32 2.61 -5.74
C ALA A 5 0.52 3.85 -6.61
N GLY A 6 1.78 4.17 -6.91
CA GLY A 6 2.15 5.19 -7.87
C GLY A 6 1.92 4.75 -9.32
N GLU A 7 2.45 5.55 -10.24
CA GLU A 7 2.24 5.32 -11.67
C GLU A 7 2.84 3.98 -12.15
N GLU A 8 2.15 3.37 -13.11
CA GLU A 8 2.62 2.16 -13.79
C GLU A 8 3.81 2.54 -14.68
N LEU A 9 4.95 1.90 -14.43
CA LEU A 9 6.16 2.11 -15.20
C LEU A 9 6.11 1.20 -16.42
N ILE A 10 5.86 1.81 -17.57
CA ILE A 10 5.83 1.13 -18.86
C ILE A 10 7.19 1.32 -19.53
N ASP A 11 7.81 0.21 -19.93
CA ASP A 11 9.05 0.24 -20.71
C ASP A 11 8.77 0.85 -22.10
N PRO A 12 9.42 1.96 -22.49
CA PRO A 12 9.13 2.66 -23.74
C PRO A 12 9.54 1.88 -25.00
N ASP A 13 10.48 0.94 -24.88
CA ASP A 13 11.01 0.16 -26.01
C ASP A 13 10.23 -1.14 -26.26
N THR A 14 9.72 -1.79 -25.21
CA THR A 14 9.02 -3.09 -25.31
C THR A 14 7.53 -3.02 -24.99
N GLY A 15 7.04 -1.90 -24.45
CA GLY A 15 5.63 -1.73 -24.06
C GLY A 15 5.19 -2.67 -22.93
N LYS A 16 6.13 -3.28 -22.21
CA LYS A 16 5.83 -4.15 -21.07
C LYS A 16 5.68 -3.30 -19.82
N SER A 17 4.59 -3.51 -19.09
CA SER A 17 4.41 -2.95 -17.74
C SER A 17 5.40 -3.62 -16.80
N LEU A 18 6.37 -2.85 -16.28
CA LEU A 18 7.35 -3.29 -15.29
C LEU A 18 6.76 -3.29 -13.86
N GLY A 19 5.50 -2.90 -13.72
CA GLY A 19 4.76 -2.79 -12.48
C GLY A 19 4.51 -1.34 -12.09
N SER A 20 3.89 -1.13 -10.94
CA SER A 20 3.66 0.19 -10.37
C SER A 20 4.73 0.50 -9.34
N SER A 21 5.14 1.77 -9.26
CA SER A 21 6.00 2.22 -8.16
C SER A 21 5.20 2.18 -6.85
N GLU A 22 5.60 1.34 -5.90
CA GLU A 22 4.96 1.25 -4.58
C GLU A 22 5.74 2.10 -3.57
N GLU A 23 5.11 3.12 -3.00
CA GLU A 23 5.70 3.93 -1.92
C GLU A 23 5.18 3.47 -0.56
N TYR A 24 6.05 3.24 0.41
CA TYR A 24 5.64 2.82 1.74
C TYR A 24 5.07 4.00 2.53
N VAL A 25 3.81 3.91 2.95
CA VAL A 25 3.09 5.00 3.64
C VAL A 25 2.88 4.72 5.13
N GLY A 26 2.88 3.45 5.56
CA GLY A 26 2.75 3.14 6.99
C GLY A 26 2.38 1.70 7.33
N LYS A 27 1.92 1.50 8.58
CA LYS A 27 1.49 0.22 9.13
C LYS A 27 0.10 0.31 9.75
N VAL A 28 -0.64 -0.77 9.54
CA VAL A 28 -1.96 -0.99 10.12
C VAL A 28 -1.96 -2.32 10.88
N GLU A 29 -2.68 -2.34 12.00
CA GLU A 29 -2.92 -3.53 12.81
C GLU A 29 -4.37 -3.96 12.67
N VAL A 30 -4.58 -5.24 12.37
CA VAL A 30 -5.93 -5.81 12.21
C VAL A 30 -6.58 -5.96 13.58
N VAL A 31 -7.70 -5.27 13.79
CA VAL A 31 -8.47 -5.30 15.05
C VAL A 31 -9.69 -6.23 14.96
N ARG A 32 -10.28 -6.40 13.77
CA ARG A 32 -11.44 -7.28 13.58
C ARG A 32 -11.47 -7.86 12.17
N ILE A 33 -11.67 -9.16 12.09
CA ILE A 33 -11.79 -9.88 10.81
C ILE A 33 -13.25 -10.28 10.61
N ASN A 34 -13.85 -9.83 9.52
CA ASN A 34 -15.15 -10.31 9.04
C ASN A 34 -14.92 -11.15 7.76
N PRO A 35 -15.89 -11.99 7.34
CA PRO A 35 -15.71 -12.89 6.20
C PRO A 35 -15.36 -12.20 4.87
N LYS A 36 -15.79 -10.94 4.69
CA LYS A 36 -15.58 -10.16 3.46
C LYS A 36 -14.64 -8.97 3.62
N VAL A 37 -14.56 -8.42 4.82
CA VAL A 37 -13.79 -7.20 5.10
C VAL A 37 -13.05 -7.36 6.42
N THR A 38 -11.89 -6.73 6.52
CA THR A 38 -11.12 -6.70 7.77
C THR A 38 -10.99 -5.26 8.19
N TYR A 39 -11.33 -4.97 9.44
CA TYR A 39 -11.10 -3.67 10.04
C TYR A 39 -9.71 -3.66 10.66
N ALA A 40 -8.91 -2.69 10.26
CA ALA A 40 -7.59 -2.43 10.79
C ALA A 40 -7.53 -1.00 11.34
N LYS A 41 -6.67 -0.81 12.34
CA LYS A 41 -6.35 0.49 12.92
C LYS A 41 -4.96 0.91 12.43
N ILE A 42 -4.81 2.18 12.07
CA ILE A 42 -3.52 2.75 11.70
C ILE A 42 -2.66 2.86 12.97
N VAL A 43 -1.46 2.29 12.93
CA VAL A 43 -0.51 2.26 14.07
C VAL A 43 0.66 3.20 13.81
N GLU A 44 1.17 3.21 12.58
CA GLU A 44 2.25 4.10 12.16
C GLU A 44 1.90 4.68 10.79
N GLU A 45 2.06 5.99 10.65
CA GLU A 45 1.92 6.73 9.39
C GLU A 45 3.18 7.56 9.22
N LEU A 46 3.84 7.45 8.06
CA LEU A 46 5.11 8.15 7.82
C LEU A 46 4.89 9.66 7.67
N ASP A 47 3.96 10.05 6.79
CA ASP A 47 3.73 11.44 6.44
C ASP A 47 2.23 11.74 6.24
N ALA A 48 1.55 11.99 7.36
CA ALA A 48 0.12 12.31 7.41
C ALA A 48 -0.31 13.54 6.56
N GLN A 49 0.64 14.43 6.23
CA GLN A 49 0.36 15.67 5.48
C GLN A 49 0.61 15.55 3.98
N ILE A 50 1.46 14.62 3.54
CA ILE A 50 1.92 14.51 2.15
C ILE A 50 1.36 13.25 1.48
N SER A 51 1.39 12.11 2.19
CA SER A 51 0.91 10.81 1.71
C SER A 51 0.08 10.12 2.81
N PRO A 52 -1.11 10.65 3.16
CA PRO A 52 -1.98 10.03 4.16
C PRO A 52 -2.50 8.68 3.68
N ILE A 53 -2.71 7.74 4.61
CA ILE A 53 -3.32 6.45 4.27
C ILE A 53 -4.77 6.69 3.82
N GLY A 54 -5.05 6.35 2.56
CA GLY A 54 -6.27 6.70 1.86
C GLY A 54 -6.94 5.53 1.14
N VAL A 55 -8.06 5.84 0.47
CA VAL A 55 -8.78 4.86 -0.34
C VAL A 55 -8.01 4.61 -1.64
N GLY A 56 -7.67 3.36 -1.92
CA GLY A 56 -6.88 2.95 -3.09
C GLY A 56 -5.52 2.37 -2.72
N ASP A 57 -5.08 2.56 -1.47
CA ASP A 57 -3.81 2.03 -0.99
C ASP A 57 -3.81 0.51 -0.87
N ILE A 58 -2.63 -0.06 -1.07
CA ILE A 58 -2.40 -1.49 -1.09
C ILE A 58 -1.86 -1.94 0.27
N VAL A 59 -2.60 -2.83 0.93
CA VAL A 59 -2.14 -3.47 2.17
C VAL A 59 -1.50 -4.82 1.84
N ARG A 60 -0.21 -4.97 2.17
CA ARG A 60 0.53 -6.23 2.04
C ARG A 60 0.94 -6.81 3.40
N ARG A 61 1.12 -8.12 3.44
CA ARG A 61 1.68 -8.79 4.63
C ARG A 61 3.14 -8.36 4.81
N PRO A 62 3.61 -8.16 6.04
CA PRO A 62 5.02 -7.87 6.27
C PRO A 62 5.88 -9.01 5.73
N GLN A 63 6.81 -8.67 4.84
CA GLN A 63 7.81 -9.62 4.35
C GLN A 63 8.77 -9.92 5.51
N LYS A 64 8.63 -11.10 6.13
CA LYS A 64 9.64 -11.58 7.08
C LYS A 64 10.92 -11.83 6.29
N LYS A 65 12.00 -11.10 6.63
CA LYS A 65 13.37 -11.48 6.26
C LYS A 65 13.76 -12.77 6.96
#